data_AF-A0A973NZ62-F1
#
_entry.id   AF-A0A973NZ62-F1
#
_cell.length_a   1.000
_cell.length_b   1.000
_cell.length_c   1.000
_cell.angle_alpha   90.00
_cell.angle_beta   90.00
_cell.angle_gamma   90.00
#
_symmetry.space_group_name_H-M   'P 1'
#
loop_
_entity.id
_entity.type
_entity.pdbx_description
1 polymer ?
#
loop_
_entity_poly.entity_id
_entity_poly.type
_entity_poly.pdbx_seq_one_letter_code
_entity_poly.pdbx_strand_id
1 'polypeptide(L)'
;MESIPYEVLTNQRSADLLLELTAIDSPTERARRIGQIARSRGNLPRPLFELRRLALIEARRAGMAVKNLAAELGLSPARVSQLTASAFKKAVA
;
A
#
# COMPACT_ATOMS: atom_id res chain seq x y z
N MET A 1 23.14 -27.31 -12.57
CA MET A 1 22.74 -26.02 -11.97
C MET A 1 21.52 -25.55 -12.71
N GLU A 2 20.32 -25.80 -12.18
CA GLU A 2 19.10 -25.26 -12.76
C GLU A 2 19.02 -23.77 -12.41
N SER A 3 19.13 -22.92 -13.42
CA SER A 3 18.94 -21.48 -13.28
C SER A 3 17.46 -21.22 -13.02
N ILE A 4 17.15 -20.65 -11.85
CA ILE A 4 15.79 -20.25 -11.49
C ILE A 4 15.31 -19.22 -12.52
N PRO A 5 14.12 -19.41 -13.14
CA PRO A 5 13.59 -18.45 -14.11
C PRO A 5 13.45 -17.06 -13.51
N TYR A 6 13.77 -16.02 -14.29
CA TYR A 6 13.71 -14.62 -13.86
C TYR A 6 12.33 -14.21 -13.32
N GLU A 7 11.26 -14.84 -13.83
CA GLU A 7 9.87 -14.63 -13.37
C GLU A 7 9.59 -15.18 -11.96
N VAL A 8 10.27 -16.26 -11.57
CA VAL A 8 10.17 -16.83 -10.21
C VAL A 8 10.90 -15.93 -9.22
N LEU A 9 12.03 -15.34 -9.61
CA LEU A 9 12.78 -14.40 -8.77
C LEU A 9 12.04 -13.07 -8.56
N THR A 10 11.33 -12.57 -9.57
CA THR A 10 10.47 -11.37 -9.41
C THR A 10 9.24 -11.66 -8.58
N ASN A 11 8.66 -12.86 -8.67
CA ASN A 11 7.55 -13.27 -7.79
C ASN A 11 8.00 -13.48 -6.34
N GLN A 12 9.14 -14.14 -6.10
CA GLN A 12 9.68 -14.36 -4.75
C GLN A 12 10.03 -13.03 -4.08
N ARG A 13 10.76 -12.14 -4.77
CA ARG A 13 11.08 -10.80 -4.23
C ARG A 13 9.85 -9.95 -3.95
N SER A 14 8.75 -10.19 -4.67
CA SER A 14 7.49 -9.48 -4.41
C SER A 14 6.79 -10.05 -3.17
N ALA A 15 6.87 -11.36 -2.93
CA ALA A 15 6.36 -12.01 -1.73
C ALA A 15 7.13 -11.61 -0.47
N ASP A 16 8.47 -11.60 -0.53
CA ASP A 16 9.31 -11.19 0.59
C ASP A 16 9.04 -9.72 0.95
N LEU A 17 8.95 -8.85 -0.05
CA LEU A 17 8.62 -7.44 0.14
C LEU A 17 7.22 -7.24 0.73
N LEU A 18 6.24 -8.05 0.34
CA LEU A 18 4.90 -8.01 0.96
C LEU A 18 4.99 -8.36 2.44
N LEU A 19 5.72 -9.41 2.80
CA LEU A 19 5.89 -9.86 4.17
C LEU A 19 6.55 -8.77 5.03
N GLU A 20 7.66 -8.19 4.54
CA GLU A 20 8.35 -7.07 5.19
C GLU A 20 7.42 -5.88 5.44
N LEU A 21 6.60 -5.52 4.43
CA LEU A 21 5.70 -4.39 4.55
C LEU A 21 4.50 -4.69 5.46
N THR A 22 4.01 -5.94 5.50
CA THR A 22 2.94 -6.33 6.42
C THR A 22 3.38 -6.31 7.88
N ALA A 23 4.67 -6.55 8.15
CA ALA A 23 5.24 -6.51 9.50
C ALA A 23 5.36 -5.08 10.08
N ILE A 24 5.11 -4.03 9.27
CA ILE A 24 5.08 -2.66 9.77
C ILE A 24 3.77 -2.41 10.50
N ASP A 25 3.81 -2.27 11.82
CA ASP A 25 2.61 -2.06 12.65
C ASP A 25 1.89 -0.74 12.35
N SER A 26 2.65 0.33 12.07
CA SER A 26 2.08 1.64 11.78
C SER A 26 1.44 1.65 10.38
N PRO A 27 0.10 1.84 10.26
CA PRO A 27 -0.58 1.84 8.98
C PRO A 27 -0.13 3.01 8.09
N THR A 28 0.24 4.15 8.67
CA THR A 28 0.76 5.29 7.89
C THR A 28 2.16 5.06 7.38
N GLU A 29 3.05 4.49 8.20
CA GLU A 29 4.40 4.14 7.75
C GLU A 29 4.36 3.05 6.67
N ARG A 30 3.48 2.06 6.81
CA ARG A 30 3.25 1.02 5.80
C ARG A 30 2.79 1.64 4.48
N ALA A 31 1.78 2.51 4.51
CA ALA A 31 1.31 3.22 3.32
C ALA A 31 2.38 4.12 2.68
N ARG A 32 3.26 4.74 3.50
CA ARG A 32 4.38 5.57 3.06
C ARG A 32 5.42 4.74 2.31
N ARG A 33 5.89 3.64 2.91
CA ARG A 33 6.89 2.75 2.31
C ARG A 33 6.41 2.18 0.98
N ILE A 34 5.16 1.72 0.93
CA ILE A 34 4.58 1.22 -0.33
C ILE A 34 4.50 2.34 -1.39
N GLY A 35 4.18 3.57 -0.97
CA GLY A 35 4.18 4.72 -1.86
C GLY A 35 5.56 5.06 -2.44
N GLN A 36 6.62 4.95 -1.64
CA GLN A 36 7.99 5.14 -2.11
C GLN A 36 8.40 4.06 -3.11
N ILE A 37 8.04 2.80 -2.84
CA ILE A 37 8.28 1.68 -3.76
C ILE A 37 7.56 1.93 -5.09
N ALA A 38 6.29 2.35 -5.05
CA ALA A 38 5.53 2.68 -6.26
C ALA A 38 6.21 3.75 -7.12
N ARG A 39 6.75 4.81 -6.49
CA ARG A 39 7.48 5.87 -7.19
C ARG A 39 8.76 5.34 -7.82
N SER A 40 9.50 4.46 -7.12
CA SER A 40 10.77 3.91 -7.62
C SER A 40 10.59 2.90 -8.76
N ARG A 41 9.51 2.12 -8.77
CA ARG A 41 9.28 1.02 -9.72
C ARG A 41 8.33 1.38 -10.87
N GLY A 42 7.68 2.54 -10.83
CA GLY A 42 6.73 3.02 -11.84
C GLY A 42 5.37 2.29 -11.80
N ASN A 43 5.38 0.96 -11.74
CA ASN A 43 4.19 0.13 -11.54
C ASN A 43 4.28 -0.65 -10.22
N LEU A 44 3.21 -0.55 -9.43
CA LEU A 44 3.11 -1.29 -8.18
C LEU A 44 2.35 -2.60 -8.44
N PRO A 45 2.91 -3.77 -8.11
CA PRO A 45 2.19 -5.05 -8.17
C PRO A 45 0.85 -4.95 -7.43
N ARG A 46 -0.18 -5.60 -7.97
CA ARG A 46 -1.54 -5.57 -7.41
C ARG A 46 -1.60 -5.89 -5.91
N PRO A 47 -0.88 -6.89 -5.37
CA PRO A 47 -0.88 -7.15 -3.93
C PRO A 47 -0.38 -5.97 -3.08
N LEU A 48 0.67 -5.29 -3.54
CA LEU A 48 1.22 -4.12 -2.84
C LEU A 48 0.27 -2.93 -2.94
N PHE A 49 -0.42 -2.78 -4.07
CA PHE A 49 -1.47 -1.76 -4.20
C PHE A 49 -2.60 -1.98 -3.21
N GLU A 50 -3.10 -3.21 -3.07
CA GLU A 50 -4.13 -3.53 -2.08
C GLU A 50 -3.63 -3.35 -0.65
N LEU A 51 -2.39 -3.74 -0.35
CA LEU A 51 -1.79 -3.54 0.98
C LEU A 51 -1.72 -2.04 1.33
N ARG A 52 -1.34 -1.19 0.36
CA ARG A 52 -1.31 0.28 0.56
C ARG A 52 -2.70 0.82 0.88
N ARG A 53 -3.69 0.32 0.16
CA ARG A 53 -5.09 0.70 0.35
C ARG A 53 -5.61 0.27 1.71
N LEU A 54 -5.36 -0.96 2.14
CA LEU A 54 -5.72 -1.45 3.47
C LEU A 54 -5.08 -0.61 4.58
N ALA A 55 -3.79 -0.31 4.45
CA ALA A 55 -3.07 0.54 5.39
C ALA A 55 -3.71 1.94 5.51
N LEU A 56 -4.12 2.56 4.39
CA LEU A 56 -4.84 3.83 4.43
C LEU A 56 -6.22 3.73 5.12
N ILE A 57 -6.94 2.64 4.91
CA ILE A 57 -8.25 2.40 5.55
C ILE A 57 -8.08 2.19 7.05
N GLU A 58 -7.07 1.43 7.47
CA GLU A 58 -6.74 1.23 8.88
C GLU A 58 -6.38 2.56 9.55
N ALA A 59 -5.56 3.40 8.92
CA ALA A 59 -5.24 4.71 9.45
C ALA A 59 -6.48 5.61 9.57
N ARG A 60 -7.41 5.53 8.60
CA ARG A 60 -8.72 6.21 8.68
C ARG A 60 -9.57 5.69 9.84
N ARG A 61 -9.60 4.37 10.04
CA ARG A 61 -10.34 3.71 11.15
C ARG A 61 -9.74 4.06 12.52
N ALA A 62 -8.44 4.26 12.59
CA ALA A 62 -7.74 4.76 13.78
C ALA A 62 -7.99 6.26 14.06
N GLY A 63 -8.87 6.92 13.29
CA GLY A 63 -9.28 8.30 13.52
C GLY A 63 -8.48 9.34 12.72
N MET A 64 -7.53 8.95 11.86
CA MET A 64 -6.78 9.93 11.09
C MET A 64 -7.63 10.61 10.02
N ALA A 65 -7.59 11.94 9.99
CA ALA A 65 -8.25 12.73 8.96
C ALA A 65 -7.56 12.54 7.60
N VAL A 66 -8.34 12.58 6.51
CA VAL A 66 -7.83 12.51 5.12
C VAL A 66 -6.75 13.56 4.87
N LYS A 67 -6.93 14.78 5.40
CA LYS A 67 -5.96 15.88 5.28
C LYS A 67 -4.61 15.53 5.93
N ASN A 68 -4.63 14.88 7.09
CA ASN A 68 -3.42 14.51 7.81
C ASN A 68 -2.68 13.38 7.07
N LEU A 69 -3.41 12.37 6.60
CA LEU A 69 -2.85 11.30 5.77
C LEU A 69 -2.26 11.82 4.46
N ALA A 70 -2.92 12.78 3.82
CA ALA A 70 -2.44 13.43 2.60
C ALA A 70 -1.10 14.13 2.85
N ALA A 71 -1.01 14.92 3.93
CA ALA A 71 0.22 15.61 4.32
C ALA A 71 1.35 14.61 4.65
N GLU A 72 1.10 13.61 5.49
CA GLU A 72 2.11 12.63 5.91
C GLU A 72 2.68 11.76 4.79
N LEU A 73 1.89 11.55 3.73
CA LEU A 73 2.24 10.68 2.61
C LEU A 73 2.70 11.47 1.37
N GLY A 74 2.62 12.81 1.42
CA GLY A 74 2.87 13.67 0.27
C GLY A 74 1.94 13.34 -0.90
N LEU A 75 0.64 13.17 -0.59
CA LEU A 75 -0.42 12.89 -1.56
C LEU A 75 -1.45 14.02 -1.54
N SER A 76 -2.23 14.16 -2.61
CA SER A 76 -3.40 15.02 -2.55
C SER A 76 -4.52 14.37 -1.70
N PRO A 77 -5.36 15.15 -1.00
CA PRO A 77 -6.52 14.62 -0.29
C PRO A 77 -7.44 13.82 -1.21
N ALA A 78 -7.63 14.27 -2.46
CA ALA A 78 -8.39 13.54 -3.47
C ALA A 78 -7.82 12.14 -3.75
N ARG A 79 -6.48 12.00 -3.81
CA ARG A 79 -5.84 10.71 -4.04
C ARG A 79 -6.02 9.76 -2.85
N VAL A 80 -5.96 10.27 -1.62
CA VAL A 80 -6.26 9.49 -0.41
C VAL A 80 -7.74 9.06 -0.39
N SER A 81 -8.65 9.97 -0.73
CA SER A 81 -10.08 9.66 -0.87
C SER A 81 -10.32 8.58 -1.93
N GLN A 82 -9.72 8.67 -3.12
CA GLN A 82 -9.85 7.63 -4.15
C GLN A 82 -9.38 6.26 -3.67
N LEU A 83 -8.22 6.20 -3.01
CA LEU A 83 -7.66 4.94 -2.51
C LEU A 83 -8.55 4.32 -1.41
N THR A 84 -9.19 5.14 -0.59
CA THR A 84 -10.03 4.68 0.54
C THR A 84 -11.50 4.47 0.15
N ALA A 85 -12.02 5.18 -0.85
CA ALA A 85 -13.43 5.19 -1.24
C ALA A 85 -13.94 3.82 -1.68
N SER A 86 -13.10 3.02 -2.34
CA SER A 86 -13.50 1.71 -2.84
C SER A 86 -13.79 0.69 -1.73
N ALA A 87 -13.42 0.95 -0.47
CA ALA A 87 -13.76 0.09 0.69
C ALA A 87 -15.02 0.53 1.42
N PHE A 88 -15.37 1.82 1.36
CA PHE A 88 -16.50 2.37 2.12
C PHE A 88 -17.85 1.92 1.54
N LYS A 89 -17.94 1.75 0.21
CA LYS A 89 -19.18 1.32 -0.47
C LYS A 89 -19.60 -0.12 -0.16
N LYS A 90 -18.69 -0.97 0.35
CA LYS A 90 -18.99 -2.38 0.71
C LYS A 90 -19.19 -2.60 2.22
N ALA A 91 -18.92 -1.61 3.05
CA ALA A 91 -19.09 -1.70 4.51
C ALA A 91 -20.41 -1.09 5.00
N VAL A 92 -21.21 -0.50 4.09
CA VAL A 92 -22.50 0.18 4.36
C VAL A 92 -23.62 -0.39 3.48
N ALA A 93 -23.38 -1.48 2.75
CA ALA A 93 -24.35 -2.16 1.91
C ALA A 93 -24.59 -3.58 2.42
#